data_AF-A0A4R9AK86-F1
#
_entry.id   AF-A0A4R9AK86-F1
#
_cell.length_a   1.000
_cell.length_b   1.000
_cell.length_c   1.000
_cell.angle_alpha   90.00
_cell.angle_beta   90.00
_cell.angle_gamma   90.00
#
_symmetry.space_group_name_H-M   'P 1'
#
loop_
_entity.id
_entity.type
_entity.pdbx_description
1 polymer ?
#
loop_
_entity_poly.entity_id
_entity_poly.type
_entity_poly.pdbx_seq_one_letter_code
_entity_poly.pdbx_strand_id
1 'polypeptide(L)'
;MRKATLPTALAEVFQKERVISGDRGTTIAGGMPTRAIILIDLTGTWLIRNGAEASLAMGPKRHTQNRAQTIDEQLGDNVVGLYHLSALTGSPLITLFQREEDALPTRPDFHRLVNDPLSQRPVARAPTSIQYGVRGM
;
A
#
# COMPACT_ATOMS: atom_id res chain seq x y z
N MET A 1 -0.51 -15.48 2.61
CA MET A 1 -0.74 -14.07 2.20
C MET A 1 0.60 -13.40 1.94
N ARG A 2 0.83 -12.88 0.73
CA ARG A 2 2.08 -12.16 0.40
C ARG A 2 1.99 -10.73 0.98
N LYS A 3 3.12 -10.20 1.47
CA LYS A 3 3.20 -8.88 2.14
C LYS A 3 3.45 -7.77 1.11
N ALA A 4 3.07 -6.53 1.46
CA ALA A 4 3.50 -5.36 0.72
C ALA A 4 5.03 -5.27 0.67
N THR A 5 5.57 -4.79 -0.46
CA THR A 5 7.01 -4.72 -0.68
C THR A 5 7.48 -3.28 -0.79
N LEU A 6 8.75 -3.02 -0.46
CA LEU A 6 9.34 -1.70 -0.59
C LEU A 6 9.27 -1.14 -2.02
N PRO A 7 9.57 -1.90 -3.10
CA PRO A 7 9.41 -1.39 -4.46
C PRO A 7 7.97 -0.98 -4.79
N THR A 8 6.97 -1.75 -4.35
CA THR A 8 5.56 -1.39 -4.53
C THR A 8 5.23 -0.10 -3.77
N ALA A 9 5.64 0.02 -2.51
CA ALA A 9 5.40 1.23 -1.71
C ALA A 9 6.03 2.48 -2.35
N LEU A 10 7.27 2.37 -2.85
CA LEU A 10 7.95 3.46 -3.56
C LEU A 10 7.26 3.80 -4.87
N ALA A 11 6.81 2.81 -5.64
CA ALA A 11 6.06 3.03 -6.86
C ALA A 11 4.76 3.81 -6.61
N GLU A 12 3.99 3.42 -5.60
CA GLU A 12 2.73 4.08 -5.23
C GLU A 12 2.95 5.52 -4.74
N VAL A 13 4.00 5.77 -3.94
CA VAL A 13 4.31 7.11 -3.43
C VAL A 13 4.82 8.05 -4.52
N PHE A 14 5.73 7.57 -5.38
CA PHE A 14 6.37 8.37 -6.43
C PHE A 14 5.74 8.16 -7.82
N GLN A 15 4.51 7.67 -7.89
CA GLN A 15 3.83 7.30 -9.15
C GLN A 15 3.83 8.43 -10.17
N LYS A 16 3.57 9.66 -9.71
CA LYS A 16 3.42 10.84 -10.56
C LYS A 16 4.76 11.33 -11.10
N GLU A 17 5.77 11.40 -10.25
CA GLU A 17 7.10 11.92 -10.61
C GLU A 17 8.00 10.88 -11.26
N ARG A 18 7.76 9.59 -11.01
CA ARG A 18 8.60 8.46 -11.46
C ARG A 18 10.08 8.60 -11.07
N VAL A 19 10.37 9.38 -10.03
CA VAL A 19 11.69 9.62 -9.46
C VAL A 19 11.57 9.52 -7.95
N ILE A 20 12.31 8.60 -7.35
CA ILE A 20 12.42 8.47 -5.90
C ILE A 20 13.35 9.58 -5.41
N SER A 21 12.79 10.54 -4.68
CA SER A 21 13.50 11.75 -4.25
C SER A 21 13.65 11.78 -2.73
N GLY A 22 14.89 11.87 -2.25
CA GLY A 22 15.22 11.97 -0.81
C GLY A 22 15.10 13.40 -0.24
N ASP A 23 15.03 14.41 -1.11
CA ASP A 23 15.03 15.84 -0.77
C ASP A 23 13.74 16.33 -0.07
N ARG A 24 12.63 15.59 -0.16
CA ARG A 24 11.32 16.01 0.38
C ARG A 24 11.10 15.62 1.85
N GLY A 25 12.10 15.07 2.54
CA GLY A 25 11.92 14.55 3.89
C GLY A 25 11.03 13.30 3.95
N THR A 26 10.80 12.63 2.82
CA THR A 26 9.99 11.41 2.75
C THR A 26 10.61 10.30 3.60
N THR A 27 9.80 9.68 4.45
CA THR A 27 10.21 8.53 5.27
C THR A 27 9.65 7.22 4.72
N ILE A 28 10.39 6.14 4.98
CA ILE A 28 9.96 4.77 4.80
C ILE A 28 9.60 4.26 6.19
N ALA A 29 8.35 3.83 6.34
CA ALA A 29 7.86 3.20 7.55
C ALA A 29 7.48 1.74 7.26
N GLY A 30 7.81 0.84 8.17
CA GLY A 30 7.43 -0.56 8.10
C GLY A 30 7.18 -1.12 9.49
N GLY A 31 6.15 -1.95 9.63
CA GLY A 31 5.83 -2.62 10.88
C GLY A 31 4.85 -3.76 10.66
N MET A 32 4.70 -4.62 11.66
CA MET A 32 3.65 -5.63 11.69
C MET A 32 2.41 -5.10 12.43
N PRO A 33 1.19 -5.49 12.01
CA PRO A 33 -0.01 -5.21 12.79
C PRO A 33 0.10 -5.72 14.23
N THR A 34 -0.49 -5.00 15.17
CA THR A 34 -0.49 -5.32 16.61
C THR A 34 -1.48 -6.44 16.98
N ARG A 35 -2.41 -6.75 16.08
CA ARG A 35 -3.43 -7.79 16.20
C ARG A 35 -3.68 -8.48 14.86
N ALA A 36 -4.42 -9.57 14.89
CA ALA A 36 -4.92 -10.20 13.68
C ALA A 36 -5.84 -9.23 12.91
N ILE A 37 -5.66 -9.15 11.60
CA ILE A 37 -6.45 -8.30 10.70
C ILE A 37 -7.25 -9.17 9.74
N ILE A 38 -8.55 -8.89 9.62
CA ILE A 38 -9.46 -9.56 8.68
C ILE A 38 -9.65 -8.64 7.48
N LEU A 39 -9.15 -9.08 6.33
CA LEU A 39 -9.20 -8.30 5.09
C LEU A 39 -10.18 -8.93 4.11
N ILE A 40 -10.87 -8.10 3.35
CA ILE A 40 -11.58 -8.55 2.16
C ILE A 40 -10.57 -8.82 1.05
N ASP A 41 -10.58 -10.04 0.53
CA ASP A 41 -9.76 -10.42 -0.62
C ASP A 41 -10.44 -10.03 -1.94
N LEU A 42 -10.03 -8.88 -2.49
CA LEU A 42 -10.48 -8.38 -3.80
C LEU A 42 -9.77 -9.07 -4.98
N THR A 43 -8.84 -9.98 -4.72
CA THR A 43 -8.15 -10.77 -5.76
C THR A 43 -8.81 -12.13 -5.98
N GLY A 44 -9.70 -12.54 -5.08
CA GLY A 44 -10.39 -13.83 -5.09
C GLY A 44 -11.88 -13.74 -5.40
N THR A 45 -12.62 -14.75 -4.95
CA THR A 45 -14.04 -14.93 -5.27
C THR A 45 -14.99 -14.01 -4.50
N TRP A 46 -14.49 -13.17 -3.57
CA TRP A 46 -15.34 -12.28 -2.79
C TRP A 46 -16.13 -11.33 -3.70
N LEU A 47 -15.48 -10.79 -4.74
CA LEU A 47 -16.13 -9.95 -5.74
C LEU A 47 -17.34 -10.64 -6.39
N ILE A 48 -17.14 -11.87 -6.88
CA ILE A 48 -18.19 -12.68 -7.53
C ILE A 48 -19.36 -12.91 -6.57
N ARG A 49 -19.08 -13.27 -5.31
CA ARG A 49 -20.09 -13.54 -4.30
C ARG A 49 -20.92 -12.31 -3.93
N ASN A 50 -20.37 -11.11 -4.14
CA ASN A 50 -21.01 -9.84 -3.82
C ASN A 50 -21.47 -9.09 -5.09
N GLY A 51 -21.55 -9.77 -6.23
CA GLY A 51 -22.01 -9.16 -7.49
C GLY A 51 -21.12 -8.01 -7.99
N ALA A 52 -19.87 -7.96 -7.55
CA ALA A 52 -18.91 -6.94 -7.93
C ALA A 52 -17.96 -7.43 -9.02
N GLU A 53 -17.47 -6.50 -9.84
CA GLU A 53 -16.54 -6.77 -10.92
C GLU A 53 -15.08 -6.58 -10.50
N ALA A 54 -14.14 -7.19 -11.23
CA ALA A 54 -12.70 -6.99 -11.06
C ALA A 54 -12.28 -5.51 -11.19
N SER A 55 -13.05 -4.74 -11.97
CA SER A 55 -12.87 -3.30 -12.14
C SER A 55 -13.02 -2.51 -10.83
N LEU A 56 -13.66 -3.08 -9.79
CA LEU A 56 -13.81 -2.46 -8.47
C LEU A 56 -12.46 -2.06 -7.87
N ALA A 57 -11.48 -2.96 -7.95
CA ALA A 57 -10.13 -2.77 -7.40
C ALA A 57 -9.19 -1.99 -8.34
N MET A 58 -9.69 -1.54 -9.50
CA MET A 58 -8.89 -0.89 -10.55
C MET A 58 -9.47 0.47 -10.95
N GLY A 59 -8.63 1.28 -11.59
CA GLY A 59 -9.00 2.61 -12.09
C GLY A 59 -8.28 3.74 -11.35
N PRO A 60 -8.63 5.01 -11.66
CA PRO A 60 -7.97 6.14 -11.04
C PRO A 60 -8.14 6.14 -9.52
N LYS A 61 -7.07 6.54 -8.81
CA LYS A 61 -6.99 6.48 -7.33
C LYS A 61 -8.21 7.06 -6.61
N ARG A 62 -8.79 8.15 -7.14
CA ARG A 62 -10.00 8.76 -6.58
C ARG A 62 -11.20 7.81 -6.62
N HIS A 63 -11.38 7.07 -7.71
CA HIS A 63 -12.50 6.12 -7.83
C HIS A 63 -12.29 4.91 -6.93
N THR A 64 -11.08 4.38 -6.84
CA THR A 64 -10.78 3.24 -5.95
C THR A 64 -10.92 3.63 -4.48
N GLN A 65 -10.52 4.84 -4.09
CA GLN A 65 -10.75 5.39 -2.75
C GLN A 65 -12.24 5.52 -2.43
N ASN A 66 -13.04 6.12 -3.32
CA ASN A 66 -14.48 6.25 -3.10
C ASN A 66 -15.15 4.88 -2.94
N ARG A 67 -14.78 3.88 -3.75
CA ARG A 67 -15.29 2.51 -3.63
C ARG A 67 -14.86 1.85 -2.32
N ALA A 68 -13.61 2.03 -1.91
CA ALA A 68 -13.13 1.52 -0.63
C ALA A 68 -13.92 2.12 0.54
N GLN A 69 -14.20 3.42 0.49
CA GLN A 69 -15.06 4.09 1.46
C GLN A 69 -16.49 3.53 1.47
N THR A 70 -17.10 3.28 0.32
CA THR A 70 -18.43 2.67 0.26
C THR A 70 -18.45 1.25 0.84
N ILE A 71 -17.42 0.44 0.57
CA ILE A 71 -17.27 -0.89 1.18
C ILE A 71 -17.17 -0.76 2.70
N ASP A 72 -16.43 0.24 3.15
CA ASP A 72 -16.21 0.52 4.56
C ASP A 72 -17.52 0.82 5.30
N GLU A 73 -18.32 1.71 4.73
CA GLU A 73 -19.63 2.14 5.25
C GLU A 73 -20.64 0.97 5.27
N GLN A 74 -20.56 0.04 4.32
CA GLN A 74 -21.51 -1.07 4.20
C GLN A 74 -21.20 -2.26 5.12
N LEU A 75 -19.92 -2.56 5.36
CA LEU A 75 -19.52 -3.78 6.06
C LEU A 75 -19.17 -3.55 7.55
N GLY A 76 -18.90 -2.29 7.92
CA GLY A 76 -18.68 -1.89 9.31
C GLY A 76 -17.55 -2.64 10.00
N ASP A 77 -17.71 -2.89 11.30
CA ASP A 77 -16.65 -3.36 12.21
C ASP A 77 -16.15 -4.80 11.94
N ASN A 78 -16.78 -5.54 11.02
CA ASN A 78 -16.41 -6.93 10.73
C ASN A 78 -15.18 -7.05 9.82
N VAL A 79 -14.74 -5.95 9.22
CA VAL A 79 -13.63 -5.92 8.26
C VAL A 79 -12.75 -4.73 8.59
N VAL A 80 -11.43 -4.98 8.60
CA VAL A 80 -10.46 -3.94 8.97
C VAL A 80 -9.74 -3.33 7.76
N GLY A 81 -9.95 -3.90 6.56
CA GLY A 81 -9.41 -3.38 5.33
C GLY A 81 -9.57 -4.30 4.11
N LEU A 82 -8.80 -3.98 3.07
CA LEU A 82 -8.84 -4.61 1.77
C LEU A 82 -7.47 -5.22 1.43
N TYR A 83 -7.48 -6.42 0.87
CA TYR A 83 -6.35 -7.03 0.20
C TYR A 83 -6.58 -6.97 -1.32
N HIS A 84 -5.69 -6.31 -2.04
CA HIS A 84 -5.80 -6.10 -3.48
C HIS A 84 -4.42 -6.08 -4.15
N LEU A 85 -4.37 -5.90 -5.47
CA LEU A 85 -3.12 -5.73 -6.21
C LEU A 85 -2.85 -4.25 -6.47
N SER A 86 -1.58 -3.88 -6.44
CA SER A 86 -1.10 -2.59 -6.96
C SER A 86 -1.33 -2.52 -8.46
N ALA A 87 -1.97 -1.44 -8.92
CA ALA A 87 -2.13 -1.19 -10.36
C ALA A 87 -0.79 -0.90 -11.07
N LEU A 88 0.26 -0.57 -10.30
CA LEU A 88 1.58 -0.22 -10.82
C LEU A 88 2.51 -1.43 -10.96
N THR A 89 2.41 -2.37 -10.03
CA THR A 89 3.39 -3.47 -9.91
C THR A 89 2.74 -4.85 -9.96
N GLY A 90 1.41 -4.94 -9.97
CA GLY A 90 0.68 -6.21 -9.82
C GLY A 90 0.92 -6.92 -8.50
N SER A 91 1.68 -6.31 -7.58
CA SER A 91 2.06 -6.91 -6.31
C SER A 91 0.98 -6.67 -5.25
N PRO A 92 0.83 -7.58 -4.27
CA PRO A 92 -0.15 -7.43 -3.21
C PRO A 92 0.02 -6.17 -2.37
N LEU A 93 -1.11 -5.55 -2.05
CA LEU A 93 -1.27 -4.40 -1.18
C LEU A 93 -2.38 -4.64 -0.16
N ILE A 94 -2.22 -3.97 0.97
CA ILE A 94 -3.22 -3.89 2.02
C ILE A 94 -3.61 -2.42 2.17
N THR A 95 -4.90 -2.14 2.13
CA THR A 95 -5.46 -0.84 2.50
C THR A 95 -6.25 -1.04 3.78
N LEU A 96 -5.86 -0.37 4.87
CA LEU A 96 -6.63 -0.38 6.11
C LEU A 96 -7.65 0.75 6.10
N PHE A 97 -8.81 0.50 6.70
CA PHE A 97 -9.80 1.55 6.90
C PHE A 97 -9.38 2.47 8.04
N GLN A 98 -9.76 3.75 7.97
CA GLN A 98 -9.24 4.76 8.89
C GLN A 98 -9.59 4.49 10.36
N ARG A 99 -10.76 3.90 10.66
CA ARG A 99 -11.14 3.53 12.03
C ARG A 99 -10.20 2.50 12.67
N GLU A 100 -9.42 1.78 11.85
CA GLU A 100 -8.55 0.68 12.25
C GLU A 100 -7.08 1.12 12.29
N GLU A 101 -6.82 2.42 12.45
CA GLU A 101 -5.46 2.94 12.58
C GLU A 101 -4.69 2.31 13.76
N ASP A 102 -5.40 1.89 14.81
CA ASP A 102 -4.88 1.20 15.98
C ASP A 102 -4.39 -0.24 15.72
N ALA A 103 -4.74 -0.80 14.55
CA ALA A 103 -4.24 -2.10 14.10
C ALA A 103 -2.75 -2.02 13.75
N LEU A 104 -2.23 -0.82 13.47
CA LEU A 104 -0.81 -0.57 13.27
C LEU A 104 -0.14 -0.15 14.59
N PRO A 105 1.15 -0.45 14.78
CA PRO A 105 1.85 -0.05 15.98
C PRO A 105 2.03 1.47 16.00
N THR A 106 1.83 2.09 17.17
CA THR A 106 2.06 3.54 17.37
C THR A 106 3.48 3.96 16.95
N ARG A 107 4.45 3.05 17.09
CA ARG A 107 5.81 3.23 16.60
C ARG A 107 6.17 2.09 15.65
N PRO A 108 6.43 2.36 14.37
CA PRO A 108 6.80 1.32 13.41
C PRO A 108 8.17 0.72 13.77
N ASP A 109 8.36 -0.55 13.39
CA ASP A 109 9.61 -1.28 13.59
C ASP A 109 10.78 -0.66 12.79
N PHE A 110 10.46 -0.10 11.62
CA PHE A 110 11.36 0.65 10.76
C PHE A 110 10.77 2.02 10.47
N HIS A 111 11.55 3.08 10.68
CA HIS A 111 11.20 4.45 10.31
C HIS A 111 12.46 5.25 10.01
N ARG A 112 12.72 5.50 8.74
CA ARG A 112 13.93 6.19 8.28
C ARG A 112 13.62 7.07 7.08
N LEU A 113 14.40 8.13 6.88
CA LEU A 113 14.33 8.90 5.66
C LEU A 113 14.71 8.03 4.45
N VAL A 114 14.15 8.33 3.28
CA VAL A 114 14.49 7.66 2.02
C VAL A 114 15.99 7.79 1.70
N ASN A 115 16.62 8.91 2.06
CA ASN A 115 18.06 9.16 1.90
C ASN A 115 18.91 8.82 3.14
N ASP A 116 18.34 8.22 4.18
CA ASP A 116 19.15 7.71 5.30
C ASP A 116 20.14 6.65 4.78
N PRO A 117 21.41 6.62 5.24
CA PRO A 117 22.40 5.65 4.78
C PRO A 117 21.95 4.19 4.85
N LEU A 118 21.11 3.84 5.84
CA LEU A 118 20.56 2.48 5.99
C LEU A 118 19.42 2.20 5.00
N SER A 119 18.76 3.23 4.47
CA SER A 119 17.73 3.13 3.44
C SER A 119 18.30 3.11 2.01
N GLN A 120 19.49 3.66 1.79
CA GLN A 120 20.07 3.80 0.44
C GLN A 120 20.18 2.46 -0.30
N ARG A 121 20.70 1.40 0.34
CA ARG A 121 20.84 0.07 -0.31
C ARG A 121 19.50 -0.55 -0.72
N PRO A 122 18.50 -0.69 0.18
CA PRO A 122 17.22 -1.28 -0.20
C PRO A 122 16.46 -0.40 -1.22
N VAL A 123 16.58 0.93 -1.13
CA VAL A 123 15.92 1.82 -2.10
C VAL A 123 16.62 1.81 -3.45
N ALA A 124 17.95 1.78 -3.52
CA ALA A 124 18.69 1.71 -4.79
C ALA A 124 18.41 0.42 -5.59
N ARG A 125 17.96 -0.65 -4.92
CA ARG A 125 17.54 -1.91 -5.56
C ARG A 125 16.10 -1.90 -6.07
N ALA A 126 15.24 -1.01 -5.56
CA ALA A 126 13.85 -0.94 -5.98
C ALA A 126 13.67 -0.51 -7.45
N PRO A 127 14.39 0.52 -7.97
CA PRO A 127 14.36 0.95 -9.37
C PRO A 127 14.50 -0.17 -10.39
N THR A 128 15.29 -1.20 -10.11
CA THR A 128 15.50 -2.30 -11.07
C THR A 128 14.22 -3.07 -11.38
N SER A 129 13.23 -3.01 -10.49
CA SER A 129 11.94 -3.69 -10.63
C SER A 129 10.79 -2.79 -11.10
N ILE A 130 10.91 -1.45 -10.95
CA ILE A 130 9.83 -0.49 -11.27
C ILE A 130 10.22 0.58 -12.30
N GLN A 131 11.50 0.63 -12.71
CA GLN A 131 12.09 1.56 -13.70
C GLN A 131 11.92 3.04 -13.33
N TYR A 132 12.13 3.41 -12.07
CA TYR A 132 12.07 4.80 -11.59
C TYR A 132 13.49 5.38 -11.44
N GLY A 133 13.63 6.69 -11.62
CA GLY A 133 14.88 7.39 -11.31
C GLY A 133 15.12 7.53 -9.81
N VAL A 134 16.33 7.93 -9.42
CA VAL A 134 16.70 8.24 -8.02
C VAL A 134 17.37 9.61 -7.97
N ARG A 135 17.00 10.45 -6.99
CA ARG A 135 17.56 11.80 -6.81
C ARG A 135 17.79 12.13 -5.34
N GLY A 136 18.94 12.76 -5.04
CA GLY A 136 19.25 13.26 -3.69
C GLY A 136 19.41 12.14 -2.65
N MET A 137 20.06 11.04 -3.03
CA MET A 137 20.43 9.94 -2.15
C MET A 137 21.84 10.08 -1.60
#